data_AF-M3BVJ4-F1
#
_entry.id   AF-M3BVJ4-F1
#
_cell.length_a   1.000
_cell.length_b   1.000
_cell.length_c   1.000
_cell.angle_alpha   90.00
_cell.angle_beta   90.00
_cell.angle_gamma   90.00
#
_symmetry.space_group_name_H-M   'P 1'
#
loop_
_entity.id
_entity.type
_entity.pdbx_description
1 polymer ?
#
loop_
_entity_poly.entity_id
_entity_poly.type
_entity_poly.pdbx_seq_one_letter_code
_entity_poly.pdbx_strand_id
1 'polypeptide(L)'
;MAAEQQQQHTIISPSTSSPQSSTSSPSEVLSTRAHYAVEKRYRSTLNERYATLARIVSSPDTMEICRTAMPEWEVPTKLEVPDPVAEKNTGKRQSKTTTLSVALHTIELLDRACVRKAREYQELSRRLSTIVGAAATATATAISTTTTTPGI
;
A
#
# COMPACT_ATOMS: atom_id res chain seq x y z
N MET A 1 -22.21 43.69 -53.09
CA MET A 1 -21.72 45.08 -52.98
C MET A 1 -21.38 45.26 -51.50
N ALA A 2 -20.12 45.34 -51.04
CA ALA A 2 -18.89 45.89 -51.65
C ALA A 2 -19.00 47.39 -51.94
N ALA A 3 -18.09 48.29 -51.50
CA ALA A 3 -16.87 48.15 -50.68
C ALA A 3 -16.63 49.48 -49.88
N GLU A 4 -15.50 49.86 -49.24
CA GLU A 4 -14.10 49.37 -49.17
C GLU A 4 -13.39 49.93 -47.89
N GLN A 5 -12.05 50.07 -47.88
CA GLN A 5 -11.18 50.76 -46.88
C GLN A 5 -11.00 50.04 -45.51
N GLN A 6 -9.83 49.52 -45.08
CA GLN A 6 -8.43 49.52 -45.53
C GLN A 6 -7.53 50.72 -45.13
N GLN A 7 -6.86 50.58 -43.98
CA GLN A 7 -5.57 51.18 -43.53
C GLN A 7 -5.21 50.43 -42.21
N GLN A 8 -4.13 49.68 -41.98
CA GLN A 8 -2.79 49.47 -42.57
C GLN A 8 -1.67 50.34 -41.96
N HIS A 9 -0.65 49.66 -41.39
CA HIS A 9 0.50 50.18 -40.62
C HIS A 9 0.09 50.76 -39.22
N THR A 10 0.90 50.64 -38.16
CA THR A 10 2.37 50.61 -38.07
C THR A 10 2.91 49.57 -37.08
N ILE A 11 4.10 49.01 -37.36
CA ILE A 11 4.87 48.19 -36.42
C ILE A 11 5.57 49.12 -35.42
N ILE A 12 5.23 49.02 -34.13
CA ILE A 12 6.06 49.54 -33.04
C ILE A 12 6.21 48.45 -32.00
N SER A 13 7.42 47.90 -31.89
CA SER A 13 7.82 47.04 -30.78
C SER A 13 8.34 47.92 -29.63
N PRO A 14 7.65 48.03 -28.49
CA PRO A 14 8.25 48.57 -27.29
C PRO A 14 9.11 47.48 -26.64
N SER A 15 10.42 47.72 -26.66
CA SER A 15 11.38 47.40 -25.60
C SER A 15 11.28 46.04 -24.90
N THR A 16 12.34 45.24 -25.07
CA THR A 16 12.71 44.18 -24.13
C THR A 16 12.84 44.73 -22.71
N SER A 17 11.77 44.66 -21.91
CA SER A 17 11.89 44.64 -20.46
C SER A 17 12.58 43.31 -20.12
N SER A 18 13.90 43.37 -19.98
CA SER A 18 14.72 42.24 -19.54
C SER A 18 14.07 41.55 -18.34
N PRO A 19 14.23 40.23 -18.15
CA PRO A 19 14.01 39.67 -16.83
C PRO A 19 14.84 40.52 -15.86
N GLN A 20 14.19 41.13 -14.86
CA GLN A 20 14.97 41.67 -13.76
C GLN A 20 15.74 40.49 -13.19
N SER A 21 17.05 40.49 -13.42
CA SER A 21 17.97 39.65 -12.68
C SER A 21 17.83 40.07 -11.23
N SER A 22 16.90 39.44 -10.51
CA SER A 22 16.93 39.36 -9.07
C SER A 22 18.30 38.76 -8.75
N THR A 23 19.26 39.63 -8.45
CA THR A 23 20.61 39.29 -8.03
C THR A 23 20.52 38.72 -6.63
N SER A 24 19.84 37.57 -6.54
CA SER A 24 19.83 36.68 -5.41
C SER A 24 21.27 36.51 -5.01
N SER A 25 21.55 36.94 -3.79
CA SER A 25 22.87 36.95 -3.20
C SER A 25 23.49 35.57 -3.40
N PRO A 26 24.83 35.43 -3.55
CA PRO A 26 25.43 34.09 -3.64
C PRO A 26 24.99 33.19 -2.46
N SER A 27 24.75 33.77 -1.28
CA SER A 27 24.10 33.11 -0.14
C SER A 27 22.66 32.62 -0.41
N GLU A 28 21.80 33.41 -1.06
CA GLU A 28 20.42 33.05 -1.41
C GLU A 28 20.35 32.00 -2.52
N VAL A 29 21.26 32.04 -3.49
CA VAL A 29 21.39 30.99 -4.53
C VAL A 29 21.84 29.67 -3.89
N LEU A 30 22.84 29.72 -2.99
CA LEU A 30 23.30 28.54 -2.24
C LEU A 30 22.22 28.00 -1.29
N SER A 31 21.49 28.88 -0.60
CA SER A 31 20.35 28.53 0.26
C SER A 31 19.23 27.87 -0.55
N THR A 32 18.86 28.44 -1.69
CA THR A 32 17.86 27.88 -2.62
C THR A 32 18.30 26.51 -3.15
N ARG A 33 19.59 26.35 -3.50
CA ARG A 33 20.16 25.07 -3.92
C ARG A 33 20.15 24.02 -2.80
N ALA A 34 20.43 24.42 -1.57
CA ALA A 34 20.37 23.54 -0.40
C ALA A 34 18.93 23.13 -0.08
N HIS A 35 17.99 24.08 -0.03
CA HIS A 35 16.56 23.84 0.14
C HIS A 35 16.01 22.89 -0.95
N TYR A 36 16.36 23.13 -2.21
CA TYR A 36 15.98 22.25 -3.32
C TYR A 36 16.57 20.84 -3.19
N ALA A 37 17.80 20.68 -2.68
CA ALA A 37 18.37 19.37 -2.42
C ALA A 37 17.64 18.61 -1.30
N VAL A 38 17.23 19.31 -0.24
CA VAL A 38 16.41 18.75 0.86
C VAL A 38 15.04 18.33 0.35
N GLU A 39 14.32 19.21 -0.37
CA GLU A 39 12.99 18.92 -0.94
C GLU A 39 13.07 17.79 -1.98
N LYS A 40 14.11 17.75 -2.83
CA LYS A 40 14.34 16.64 -3.77
C LYS A 40 14.51 15.31 -3.03
N ARG A 41 15.28 15.28 -1.93
CA ARG A 41 15.46 14.08 -1.09
C ARG A 41 14.15 13.66 -0.44
N TYR A 42 13.42 14.60 0.17
CA TYR A 42 12.12 14.36 0.79
C TYR A 42 11.12 13.74 -0.21
N ARG A 43 10.94 14.35 -1.38
CA ARG A 43 10.08 13.82 -2.46
C ARG A 43 10.53 12.44 -2.94
N SER A 44 11.84 12.17 -2.98
CA SER A 44 12.38 10.87 -3.38
C SER A 44 11.96 9.78 -2.38
N THR A 45 12.27 9.95 -1.10
CA THR A 45 11.88 9.01 -0.03
C THR A 45 10.36 8.87 0.09
N LEU A 46 9.60 9.94 -0.13
CA LEU A 46 8.15 9.90 -0.17
C LEU A 46 7.65 9.04 -1.36
N ASN A 47 8.19 9.22 -2.56
CA ASN A 47 7.83 8.40 -3.73
C ASN A 47 8.23 6.92 -3.55
N GLU A 48 9.39 6.65 -2.95
CA GLU A 48 9.87 5.30 -2.61
C GLU A 48 8.92 4.57 -1.63
N ARG A 49 8.35 5.30 -0.67
CA ARG A 49 7.27 4.78 0.20
C ARG A 49 6.00 4.46 -0.58
N TYR A 50 5.58 5.30 -1.54
CA TYR A 50 4.43 4.98 -2.41
C TYR A 50 4.68 3.74 -3.27
N ALA A 51 5.88 3.59 -3.86
CA ALA A 51 6.23 2.41 -4.66
C ALA A 51 6.31 1.13 -3.80
N THR A 52 6.82 1.24 -2.58
CA THR A 52 6.87 0.12 -1.64
C THR A 52 5.48 -0.27 -1.14
N LEU A 53 4.59 0.69 -0.87
CA LEU A 53 3.19 0.42 -0.52
C LEU A 53 2.46 -0.30 -1.66
N ALA A 54 2.67 0.10 -2.92
CA ALA A 54 2.11 -0.60 -4.08
C ALA A 54 2.62 -2.05 -4.19
N ARG A 55 3.92 -2.30 -3.98
CA ARG A 55 4.49 -3.66 -3.95
C ARG A 55 3.87 -4.53 -2.86
N ILE A 56 3.57 -3.96 -1.69
CA ILE A 56 2.94 -4.70 -0.59
C ILE A 56 1.50 -5.06 -0.93
N VAL A 57 0.65 -4.09 -1.30
CA VAL A 57 -0.77 -4.37 -1.59
C VAL A 57 -0.97 -5.27 -2.82
N SER A 58 -0.06 -5.18 -3.80
CA SER A 58 -0.06 -6.01 -5.02
C SER A 58 0.71 -7.33 -4.86
N SER A 59 1.23 -7.64 -3.67
CA SER A 59 1.95 -8.91 -3.45
C SER A 59 0.99 -10.10 -3.52
N PRO A 60 1.40 -11.26 -4.10
CA PRO A 60 0.54 -12.45 -4.21
C PRO A 60 -0.07 -12.85 -2.87
N ASP A 61 0.75 -12.93 -1.82
CA ASP A 61 0.38 -13.30 -0.46
C ASP A 61 -0.72 -12.37 0.10
N THR A 62 -0.57 -11.06 -0.10
CA THR A 62 -1.55 -10.07 0.37
C THR A 62 -2.86 -10.18 -0.42
N MET A 63 -2.78 -10.38 -1.74
CA MET A 63 -3.96 -10.61 -2.57
C MET A 63 -4.69 -11.91 -2.19
N GLU A 64 -3.96 -13.00 -1.91
CA GLU A 64 -4.54 -14.28 -1.48
C GLU A 64 -5.28 -14.12 -0.15
N ILE A 65 -4.63 -13.55 0.88
CA ILE A 65 -5.26 -13.31 2.19
C ILE A 65 -6.52 -12.44 2.02
N CYS A 66 -6.44 -11.36 1.23
CA CYS A 66 -7.58 -10.49 0.97
C CYS A 66 -8.73 -11.23 0.23
N ARG A 67 -8.40 -12.08 -0.75
CA ARG A 67 -9.39 -12.93 -1.45
C ARG A 67 -10.10 -13.92 -0.53
N THR A 68 -9.44 -14.42 0.53
CA THR A 68 -10.13 -15.23 1.54
C THR A 68 -11.19 -14.45 2.33
N ALA A 69 -11.15 -13.11 2.35
CA ALA A 69 -12.13 -12.25 3.01
C ALA A 69 -13.14 -11.62 2.04
N MET A 70 -12.77 -11.45 0.77
CA MET A 70 -13.60 -10.93 -0.33
C MET A 70 -13.16 -11.61 -1.64
N PRO A 71 -13.84 -12.65 -2.14
CA PRO A 71 -13.38 -13.44 -3.29
C PRO A 71 -13.16 -12.63 -4.58
N GLU A 72 -13.96 -11.58 -4.78
CA GLU A 72 -13.85 -10.64 -5.91
C GLU A 72 -12.74 -9.58 -5.74
N TRP A 73 -11.87 -9.72 -4.73
CA TRP A 73 -10.79 -8.76 -4.50
C TRP A 73 -9.70 -8.88 -5.58
N GLU A 74 -9.55 -7.80 -6.33
CA GLU A 74 -8.46 -7.57 -7.27
C GLU A 74 -7.82 -6.21 -7.05
N VAL A 75 -6.50 -6.15 -7.17
CA VAL A 75 -5.76 -4.89 -7.11
C VAL A 75 -5.83 -4.20 -8.48
N PRO A 76 -6.31 -2.94 -8.58
CA PRO A 76 -6.43 -2.26 -9.86
C PRO A 76 -5.10 -2.21 -10.62
N THR A 77 -5.10 -2.59 -11.91
CA THR A 77 -3.90 -2.62 -12.79
C THR A 77 -3.16 -1.29 -12.93
N LYS A 78 -3.74 -0.18 -12.47
CA LYS A 78 -3.07 1.13 -12.27
C LYS A 78 -2.06 1.15 -11.10
N LEU A 79 -1.92 0.02 -10.39
CA LEU A 79 -0.93 -0.27 -9.35
C LEU A 79 0.02 -1.41 -9.72
N GLU A 80 -0.01 -1.91 -10.97
CA GLU A 80 1.08 -2.75 -11.48
C GLU A 80 2.42 -2.02 -11.27
N VAL A 81 3.26 -2.60 -10.42
CA VAL A 81 4.62 -2.10 -10.20
C VAL A 81 5.46 -2.57 -11.39
N PRO A 82 6.25 -1.68 -12.03
CA PRO A 82 7.16 -2.10 -13.09
C PRO A 82 8.11 -3.21 -12.61
N ASP A 83 8.08 -4.33 -13.31
CA ASP A 83 8.98 -5.46 -13.08
C ASP A 83 10.44 -5.00 -13.28
N PRO A 84 11.37 -5.24 -12.32
CA PRO A 84 12.77 -4.86 -12.46
C PRO A 84 13.51 -5.55 -13.62
N VAL A 85 12.95 -6.61 -14.22
CA VAL A 85 13.49 -7.33 -15.38
C VAL A 85 12.92 -6.78 -16.71
N ALA A 86 11.81 -6.04 -16.69
CA ALA A 86 11.16 -5.56 -17.90
C ALA A 86 11.82 -4.29 -18.47
N GLU A 87 12.63 -4.45 -19.53
CA GLU A 87 13.26 -3.33 -20.22
C GLU A 87 12.25 -2.25 -20.67
N LYS A 88 12.61 -0.99 -20.42
CA LYS A 88 12.23 0.19 -21.22
C LYS A 88 10.73 0.47 -21.42
N ASN A 89 9.83 -0.11 -20.62
CA ASN A 89 8.40 0.27 -20.67
C ASN A 89 8.15 1.62 -19.98
N THR A 90 7.58 2.57 -20.72
CA THR A 90 7.47 3.98 -20.34
C THR A 90 6.39 4.26 -19.30
N GLY A 91 6.72 4.02 -18.02
CA GLY A 91 6.21 4.79 -16.90
C GLY A 91 4.69 4.94 -16.79
N LYS A 92 3.96 3.82 -16.65
CA LYS A 92 2.61 3.82 -16.05
C LYS A 92 2.69 4.53 -14.69
N ARG A 93 2.32 5.81 -14.64
CA ARG A 93 2.54 6.68 -13.47
C ARG A 93 1.60 6.30 -12.34
N GLN A 94 2.07 5.44 -11.43
CA GLN A 94 1.36 4.94 -10.25
C GLN A 94 0.53 6.04 -9.58
N SER A 95 -0.79 5.85 -9.52
CA SER A 95 -1.71 6.82 -8.94
C SER A 95 -1.58 6.82 -7.41
N LYS A 96 -1.08 7.92 -6.84
CA LYS A 96 -0.90 8.06 -5.38
C LYS A 96 -2.21 7.89 -4.62
N THR A 97 -3.28 8.55 -5.06
CA THR A 97 -4.62 8.42 -4.46
C THR A 97 -5.11 6.98 -4.51
N THR A 98 -4.99 6.32 -5.67
CA THR A 98 -5.39 4.91 -5.82
C THR A 98 -4.55 3.98 -4.94
N THR A 99 -3.26 4.27 -4.76
CA THR A 99 -2.38 3.52 -3.84
C THR A 99 -2.88 3.59 -2.41
N LEU A 100 -3.29 4.77 -1.95
CA LEU A 100 -3.82 4.96 -0.59
C LEU A 100 -5.20 4.33 -0.43
N SER A 101 -6.12 4.54 -1.38
CA SER A 101 -7.47 3.95 -1.33
C SER A 101 -7.43 2.43 -1.30
N VAL A 102 -6.56 1.82 -2.10
CA VAL A 102 -6.38 0.35 -2.11
C VAL A 102 -5.71 -0.10 -0.82
N ALA A 103 -4.67 0.58 -0.33
CA ALA A 103 -4.01 0.23 0.93
C ALA A 103 -4.97 0.28 2.14
N LEU A 104 -5.89 1.26 2.19
CA LEU A 104 -6.91 1.33 3.24
C LEU A 104 -7.83 0.10 3.19
N HIS A 105 -8.39 -0.25 2.03
CA HIS A 105 -9.27 -1.42 1.91
C HIS A 105 -8.49 -2.75 2.12
N THR A 106 -7.22 -2.82 1.72
CA THR A 106 -6.32 -3.94 2.08
C THR A 106 -6.18 -4.08 3.59
N ILE A 107 -5.97 -2.99 4.34
CA ILE A 107 -5.89 -3.02 5.81
C ILE A 107 -7.21 -3.54 6.41
N GLU A 108 -8.37 -3.08 5.92
CA GLU A 108 -9.69 -3.56 6.36
C GLU A 108 -9.94 -5.04 6.04
N LEU A 109 -9.39 -5.57 4.95
CA LEU A 109 -9.49 -6.98 4.58
C LEU A 109 -8.55 -7.85 5.42
N LEU A 110 -7.33 -7.37 5.69
CA LEU A 110 -6.36 -8.03 6.56
C LEU A 110 -6.85 -8.09 8.02
N ASP A 111 -7.44 -7.01 8.56
CA ASP A 111 -8.03 -7.01 9.91
C ASP A 111 -9.16 -8.04 10.04
N ARG A 112 -10.10 -8.06 9.08
CA ARG A 112 -11.16 -9.08 9.01
C ARG A 112 -10.58 -10.51 8.96
N ALA A 113 -9.49 -10.73 8.20
CA ALA A 113 -8.81 -12.02 8.15
C ALA A 113 -8.15 -12.40 9.49
N CYS A 114 -7.49 -11.45 10.17
CA CYS A 114 -6.89 -11.63 11.49
C CYS A 114 -7.94 -11.96 12.56
N VAL A 115 -9.04 -11.21 12.63
CA VAL A 115 -10.15 -11.46 13.57
C VAL A 115 -10.75 -12.86 13.36
N ARG A 116 -10.92 -13.29 12.10
CA ARG A 116 -11.38 -14.65 11.78
C ARG A 116 -10.36 -15.71 12.24
N LYS A 117 -9.08 -15.54 11.93
CA LYS A 117 -8.02 -16.49 12.32
C LYS A 117 -7.84 -16.61 13.84
N ALA A 118 -8.02 -15.51 14.58
CA ALA A 118 -8.04 -15.53 16.04
C ALA A 118 -9.19 -16.41 16.59
N ARG A 119 -10.39 -16.32 16.01
CA ARG A 119 -11.54 -17.17 16.39
C ARG A 119 -11.33 -18.64 16.03
N GLU A 120 -10.79 -18.93 14.84
CA GLU A 120 -10.43 -20.29 14.41
C GLU A 120 -9.44 -20.92 15.41
N TYR A 121 -8.40 -20.18 15.80
CA TYR A 121 -7.41 -20.64 16.78
C TYR A 121 -8.00 -20.87 18.18
N GLN A 122 -8.86 -19.96 18.66
CA GLN A 122 -9.56 -20.11 19.94
C GLN A 122 -10.44 -21.36 19.98
N GLU A 123 -11.20 -21.64 18.91
CA GLU A 123 -12.04 -22.84 18.84
C GLU A 123 -11.22 -24.13 18.73
N LEU A 124 -10.13 -24.14 17.96
CA LEU A 124 -9.20 -25.29 17.90
C LEU A 124 -8.57 -25.56 19.28
N SER A 125 -8.14 -24.51 19.99
CA SER A 125 -7.61 -24.61 21.35
C SER A 125 -8.67 -25.17 22.33
N ARG A 126 -9.90 -24.66 22.29
CA ARG A 126 -11.03 -25.15 23.11
C ARG A 126 -11.32 -26.63 22.85
N ARG A 127 -11.32 -27.05 21.58
CA ARG A 127 -11.51 -28.46 21.19
C ARG A 127 -10.37 -29.35 21.66
N LEU A 128 -9.12 -28.91 21.56
CA LEU A 128 -7.95 -29.64 22.06
C LEU A 128 -8.03 -29.83 23.59
N SER A 129 -8.32 -28.78 24.34
CA SER A 129 -8.54 -28.87 25.80
C SER A 129 -9.69 -29.82 26.17
N THR A 130 -10.76 -29.86 25.38
CA THR A 130 -11.88 -30.81 25.56
C THR A 130 -11.42 -32.25 25.35
N ILE A 131 -10.62 -32.52 24.31
CA ILE A 131 -10.08 -33.86 24.01
C ILE A 131 -9.11 -34.33 25.10
N VAL A 132 -8.21 -33.45 25.55
CA VAL A 132 -7.24 -33.76 26.63
C VAL A 132 -7.97 -34.04 27.95
N GLY A 133 -8.98 -33.25 28.31
CA GLY A 133 -9.82 -33.50 29.49
C GLY A 133 -10.57 -34.83 29.41
N ALA A 134 -11.20 -35.14 28.27
CA ALA A 134 -11.90 -36.41 28.06
C ALA A 134 -10.94 -37.61 28.15
N ALA A 135 -9.75 -37.51 27.55
CA ALA A 135 -8.73 -38.56 27.61
C ALA A 135 -8.22 -38.81 29.05
N ALA A 136 -7.99 -37.75 29.82
CA ALA A 136 -7.61 -37.85 31.24
C ALA A 136 -8.72 -38.44 32.11
N THR A 137 -9.99 -38.14 31.81
CA THR A 137 -11.14 -38.73 32.51
C THR A 137 -11.24 -40.23 32.20
N ALA A 138 -11.08 -40.61 30.93
CA ALA A 138 -11.14 -42.01 30.50
C ALA A 138 -10.04 -42.88 31.12
N THR A 139 -8.80 -42.39 31.23
CA THR A 139 -7.72 -43.11 31.92
C THR A 139 -7.95 -43.21 33.42
N ALA A 140 -8.47 -42.16 34.07
CA ALA A 140 -8.85 -42.22 35.49
C ALA A 140 -9.91 -43.30 35.76
N THR A 141 -10.99 -43.35 34.96
CA THR A 141 -12.03 -44.37 35.07
C THR A 141 -11.48 -45.79 34.86
N ALA A 142 -10.63 -45.99 33.83
CA ALA A 142 -10.03 -47.30 33.55
C ALA A 142 -9.17 -47.83 34.73
N ILE A 143 -8.41 -46.95 35.39
CA ILE A 143 -7.61 -47.29 36.57
C ILE A 143 -8.50 -47.65 37.77
N SER A 144 -9.61 -46.92 37.99
CA SER A 144 -10.57 -47.27 39.06
C SER A 144 -11.20 -48.65 38.85
N THR A 145 -11.47 -49.06 37.61
CA THR A 145 -12.12 -50.36 37.34
C THR A 145 -11.24 -51.60 37.56
N THR A 146 -9.92 -51.47 37.65
CA THR A 146 -9.00 -52.62 37.79
C THR A 146 -8.64 -52.99 39.23
N THR A 147 -9.15 -52.26 40.24
CA THR A 147 -8.68 -52.37 41.64
C THR A 147 -9.58 -53.23 42.54
N THR A 148 -10.73 -53.70 42.07
CA THR A 148 -11.72 -54.46 42.89
C THR A 148 -11.72 -55.96 42.58
N THR A 149 -10.70 -56.67 43.07
CA THR A 149 -10.74 -58.13 43.25
C THR A 149 -10.92 -58.44 44.74
N PRO A 150 -12.12 -58.82 45.22
CA PRO A 150 -12.30 -59.25 46.60
C PRO A 150 -11.65 -60.62 46.80
N GLY A 151 -10.49 -60.64 47.45
CA GLY A 151 -9.88 -61.88 47.94
C GLY A 151 -10.70 -62.49 49.07
N ILE A 152 -10.86 -63.81 49.03
CA ILE A 152 -11.52 -64.65 50.05
C ILE A 152 -10.46 -65.13 51.05
#